data_AF-A0A1H1KKX2-F1
#
_entry.id   AF-A0A1H1KKX2-F1
#
_cell.length_a   1.000
_cell.length_b   1.000
_cell.length_c   1.000
_cell.angle_alpha   90.00
_cell.angle_beta   90.00
_cell.angle_gamma   90.00
#
_symmetry.space_group_name_H-M   'P 1'
#
loop_
_entity.id
_entity.type
_entity.pdbx_description
1 polymer ?
#
loop_
_entity_poly.entity_id
_entity_poly.type
_entity_poly.pdbx_seq_one_letter_code
_entity_poly.pdbx_strand_id
1 'polypeptide(L)'
;MKRSADNKLKVVAVRIDPQVEHRLRLLAETTGRKQSFFLQQIIEQGIGAMEEAWLPGATVAKIRQGNVPELQQPGSTPDLFGN
;
A
#
# COMPACT_ATOMS: atom_id res chain seq x y z
N MET A 1 18.79 -13.89 -25.51
CA MET A 1 17.50 -13.91 -24.78
C MET A 1 17.66 -13.09 -23.50
N LYS A 2 17.10 -11.87 -23.44
CA LYS A 2 17.16 -11.00 -22.24
C LYS A 2 15.93 -11.30 -21.39
N ARG A 3 16.11 -11.94 -20.23
CA ARG A 3 15.05 -12.08 -19.22
C ARG A 3 14.92 -10.74 -18.50
N SER A 4 14.04 -9.87 -18.97
CA SER A 4 13.58 -8.73 -18.19
C SER A 4 12.64 -9.28 -17.11
N ALA A 5 13.20 -9.64 -15.95
CA ALA A 5 12.39 -9.83 -14.75
C ALA A 5 11.86 -8.45 -14.37
N ASP A 6 10.61 -8.16 -14.74
CA ASP A 6 9.89 -6.97 -14.31
C ASP A 6 9.81 -7.02 -12.78
N ASN A 7 10.67 -6.25 -12.12
CA ASN A 7 10.66 -6.16 -10.66
C ASN A 7 9.44 -5.34 -10.25
N LYS A 8 8.29 -5.99 -10.08
CA LYS A 8 7.00 -5.38 -9.68
C LYS A 8 6.99 -4.82 -8.24
N LEU A 9 8.14 -4.74 -7.58
CA LEU A 9 8.26 -4.17 -6.25
C LEU A 9 8.15 -2.64 -6.32
N LYS A 10 7.25 -2.07 -5.52
CA LYS A 10 7.09 -0.61 -5.36
C LYS A 10 7.79 -0.16 -4.08
N VAL A 11 8.54 0.94 -4.16
CA VAL A 11 9.15 1.58 -2.99
C VAL A 11 8.16 2.59 -2.43
N VAL A 12 7.87 2.49 -1.14
CA VAL A 12 6.99 3.43 -0.42
C VAL A 12 7.79 4.00 0.75
N ALA A 13 7.90 5.33 0.80
CA ALA A 13 8.49 6.05 1.93
C ALA A 13 7.36 6.65 2.78
N VAL A 14 7.37 6.35 4.08
CA VAL A 14 6.34 6.80 5.02
C VAL A 14 7.03 7.55 6.17
N ARG A 15 6.45 8.67 6.59
CA ARG A 15 6.86 9.36 7.82
C ARG A 15 6.14 8.72 9.00
N ILE A 16 6.90 8.27 9.99
CA ILE A 16 6.38 7.66 11.20
C ILE A 16 6.91 8.41 12.42
N ASP A 17 6.15 8.35 13.51
CA ASP A 17 6.59 8.88 14.80
C ASP A 17 7.85 8.14 15.31
N PRO A 18 8.82 8.84 15.95
CA PRO A 18 10.03 8.21 16.47
C PRO A 18 9.78 7.04 17.44
N GLN A 19 8.69 7.08 18.20
CA GLN A 19 8.32 5.98 19.10
C GLN A 19 7.92 4.73 18.31
N VAL A 20 7.26 4.89 17.16
CA VAL A 20 6.91 3.78 16.27
C VAL A 20 8.16 3.19 15.62
N GLU A 21 9.09 4.04 15.20
CA GLU A 21 10.38 3.61 14.65
C GLU A 21 11.17 2.78 15.67
N HIS A 22 11.23 3.23 16.91
CA HIS A 22 11.91 2.51 17.99
C HIS A 22 11.28 1.13 18.25
N ARG A 23 9.95 1.05 18.27
CA ARG A 23 9.23 -0.23 18.42
C ARG A 23 9.50 -1.19 17.26
N LEU A 24 9.53 -0.67 16.02
CA LEU A 24 9.88 -1.47 14.84
C LEU A 24 11.34 -1.96 14.91
N ARG A 25 12.25 -1.13 15.40
CA ARG A 25 13.65 -1.51 15.63
C ARG A 25 13.77 -2.64 16.64
N LEU A 26 13.10 -2.53 17.78
CA LEU A 26 13.10 -3.56 18.79
C LEU A 26 12.57 -4.90 18.26
N LEU A 27 11.47 -4.87 17.48
CA LEU A 27 10.93 -6.06 16.82
C LEU A 27 11.91 -6.67 15.81
N ALA A 28 12.60 -5.83 15.05
CA ALA A 28 13.63 -6.24 14.10
C ALA A 28 14.80 -6.95 14.81
N GLU A 29 15.34 -6.33 15.84
CA GLU A 29 16.49 -6.85 16.60
C GLU A 29 16.16 -8.17 17.32
N THR A 30 14.99 -8.24 17.98
CA THR A 30 14.58 -9.42 18.74
C THR A 30 14.26 -10.64 17.87
N THR A 31 13.81 -10.43 16.63
CA THR A 31 13.44 -11.51 15.71
C THR A 31 14.50 -11.82 14.66
N GLY A 32 15.57 -11.01 14.58
CA GLY A 32 16.60 -11.10 13.55
C GLY A 32 16.12 -10.73 12.15
N ARG A 33 15.05 -9.93 12.03
CA ARG A 33 14.47 -9.47 10.74
C ARG A 33 14.73 -7.99 10.51
N LYS A 34 14.53 -7.51 9.28
CA LYS A 34 14.64 -6.08 8.94
C LYS A 34 13.38 -5.32 9.35
N GLN A 35 13.48 -4.05 9.75
CA GLN A 35 12.31 -3.19 10.04
C GLN A 35 11.30 -3.14 8.88
N SER A 36 11.80 -3.12 7.63
CA SER A 36 10.97 -3.10 6.43
C SER A 36 10.01 -4.29 6.31
N PHE A 37 10.40 -5.45 6.86
CA PHE A 37 9.54 -6.63 6.89
C PHE A 37 8.29 -6.37 7.73
N PHE A 38 8.45 -5.77 8.91
CA PHE A 38 7.32 -5.46 9.78
C PHE A 38 6.44 -4.34 9.22
N LEU A 39 7.04 -3.33 8.58
CA LEU A 39 6.27 -2.30 7.90
C LEU A 39 5.41 -2.89 6.76
N GLN A 40 5.99 -3.79 5.96
CA GLN A 40 5.27 -4.52 4.93
C GLN A 40 4.13 -5.35 5.52
N GLN A 41 4.37 -6.11 6.60
CA GLN A 41 3.33 -6.91 7.25
C GLN A 41 2.19 -6.05 7.80
N ILE A 42 2.49 -4.90 8.41
CA ILE A 42 1.46 -3.97 8.89
C ILE A 42 0.59 -3.47 7.74
N ILE A 43 1.20 -3.14 6.59
CA ILE A 43 0.46 -2.68 5.41
C ILE A 43 -0.39 -3.81 4.82
N GLU A 44 0.20 -4.99 4.60
CA GLU A 44 -0.47 -6.14 3.99
C GLU A 44 -1.62 -6.68 4.85
N GLN A 45 -1.43 -6.75 6.17
CA GLN A 45 -2.47 -7.23 7.09
C GLN A 45 -3.47 -6.13 7.45
N GLY A 46 -3.04 -4.86 7.43
CA GLY A 46 -3.85 -3.71 7.82
C GLY A 46 -4.76 -3.19 6.71
N ILE A 47 -4.47 -3.46 5.43
CA ILE A 47 -5.22 -2.89 4.31
C ILE A 47 -6.71 -3.26 4.34
N GLY A 48 -7.05 -4.53 4.62
CA GLY A 48 -8.45 -4.96 4.68
C GLY A 48 -9.24 -4.27 5.80
N ALA A 49 -8.61 -4.10 6.97
CA ALA A 49 -9.21 -3.35 8.08
C ALA A 49 -9.38 -1.86 7.74
N MET A 50 -8.43 -1.27 7.01
CA MET A 50 -8.56 0.11 6.52
C MET A 50 -9.67 0.24 5.48
N GLU A 51 -9.81 -0.70 4.55
CA GLU A 51 -10.89 -0.70 3.56
C GLU A 51 -12.26 -0.69 4.26
N GLU A 52 -12.44 -1.52 5.27
CA GLU A 52 -13.69 -1.57 6.05
C GLU A 52 -13.95 -0.30 6.88
N ALA A 53 -12.91 0.32 7.41
CA ALA A 53 -13.04 1.52 8.23
C ALA A 53 -13.32 2.79 7.42
N TRP A 54 -12.77 2.87 6.19
CA TRP A 54 -12.74 4.12 5.41
C TRP A 54 -13.56 4.07 4.12
N LEU A 55 -13.93 2.90 3.61
CA LEU A 55 -14.71 2.78 2.37
C LEU A 55 -16.17 2.41 2.64
N PRO A 56 -17.11 2.86 1.80
CA PRO A 56 -18.48 2.38 1.83
C PRO A 56 -18.54 0.86 1.63
N GLY A 57 -19.45 0.17 2.33
CA GLY A 57 -19.56 -1.29 2.27
C GLY A 57 -19.77 -1.84 0.85
N ALA A 58 -20.45 -1.09 -0.03
CA ALA A 58 -20.60 -1.44 -1.44
C ALA A 58 -19.27 -1.46 -2.22
N THR A 59 -18.31 -0.59 -1.85
CA THR A 59 -16.96 -0.54 -2.44
C THR A 59 -16.11 -1.67 -1.90
N VAL A 60 -16.15 -1.92 -0.58
CA VAL A 60 -15.44 -3.06 0.04
C VAL A 60 -15.89 -4.39 -0.56
N ALA A 61 -17.19 -4.57 -0.78
CA ALA A 61 -17.73 -5.78 -1.40
C ALA A 61 -17.17 -6.00 -2.83
N LYS A 62 -17.01 -4.93 -3.62
CA LYS A 62 -16.41 -4.99 -4.95
C LYS A 62 -14.91 -5.34 -4.90
N ILE A 63 -14.17 -4.73 -3.99
CA ILE A 63 -12.74 -5.02 -3.77
C ILE A 63 -12.55 -6.50 -3.43
N ARG A 64 -13.36 -7.04 -2.50
CA ARG A 64 -13.34 -8.47 -2.13
C ARG A 64 -13.73 -9.42 -3.27
N GLN A 65 -14.53 -8.94 -4.23
CA GLN A 65 -14.86 -9.68 -5.46
C GLN A 65 -13.75 -9.58 -6.53
N GLY A 66 -12.62 -8.95 -6.21
CA GLY A 66 -11.51 -8.73 -7.15
C GLY A 66 -11.74 -7.59 -8.14
N ASN A 67 -12.85 -6.85 -7.99
CA ASN A 67 -13.15 -5.66 -8.78
C ASN A 67 -12.67 -4.43 -8.02
N VAL A 68 -11.35 -4.22 -8.02
CA VAL A 68 -10.77 -2.98 -7.52
C VAL A 68 -11.10 -1.90 -8.54
N PRO A 69 -11.93 -0.90 -8.19
CA PRO A 69 -12.24 0.18 -9.13
C PRO A 69 -10.93 0.84 -9.56
N GLU A 70 -10.76 1.00 -10.87
CA GLU A 70 -9.60 1.69 -11.41
C GLU A 70 -9.59 3.10 -10.82
N LEU A 71 -8.64 3.36 -9.91
CA LEU A 71 -8.46 4.69 -9.37
C LEU A 71 -8.17 5.59 -10.57
N GLN A 72 -9.07 6.53 -10.86
CA GLN A 72 -8.88 7.53 -11.91
C GLN A 72 -7.46 8.06 -11.77
N GLN A 73 -6.66 7.88 -12.83
CA GLN A 73 -5.28 8.34 -12.81
C GLN A 73 -5.29 9.83 -12.42
N PRO A 74 -4.49 10.27 -11.43
CA PRO A 74 -4.32 11.69 -11.16
C PRO A 74 -3.67 12.32 -12.40
N GLY A 75 -4.51 12.85 -13.29
CA GLY A 75 -4.15 13.22 -14.66
C GLY A 75 -5.33 13.21 -15.63
N SER A 76 -6.43 12.52 -15.35
CA SER A 76 -7.70 12.71 -16.08
C SER A 76 -8.42 13.97 -15.61
N THR A 77 -7.77 15.13 -15.69
CA THR A 77 -8.54 16.34 -16.00
C THR A 77 -9.06 16.15 -17.41
N PRO A 78 -10.39 16.13 -17.64
CA PRO A 78 -10.90 16.29 -18.99
C PRO A 78 -10.25 17.56 -19.53
N ASP A 79 -9.60 17.49 -20.68
CA ASP A 79 -9.07 18.68 -21.33
C ASP A 79 -10.28 19.57 -21.70
N LEU A 80 -10.59 20.53 -20.83
CA LEU A 80 -11.69 21.47 -20.98
C LEU A 80 -11.38 22.55 -22.05
N PHE A 81 -10.20 22.47 -22.69
CA PHE A 81 -9.71 23.43 -23.66
C PHE A 81 -9.28 22.77 -24.99
N GLY A 82 -9.89 21.64 -25.36
CA GLY A 82 -9.70 21.04 -26.68
C GLY A 82 -10.27 21.88 -27.83
N ASN A 83 -9.35 22.56 -28.54
CA ASN A 83 -9.42 23.27 -29.84
C ASN A 83 -10.78 23.69 -30.44
#